data_AF-A0A7X6WSL0-F1
#
_entry.id   AF-A0A7X6WSL0-F1
#
_cell.length_a   1.000
_cell.length_b   1.000
_cell.length_c   1.000
_cell.angle_alpha   90.00
_cell.angle_beta   90.00
_cell.angle_gamma   90.00
#
_symmetry.space_group_name_H-M   'P 1'
#
loop_
_entity.id
_entity.type
_entity.pdbx_description
1 polymer ?
#
loop_
_entity_poly.entity_id
_entity_poly.type
_entity_poly.pdbx_seq_one_letter_code
_entity_poly.pdbx_strand_id
1 'polypeptide(L)'
;MFKAKNCYKLAITLMALWKSGRKKVLISEIIQEANEEISSVRYWLDKFDCFGFVEVIRYVKRKNSICVENRHVLVKINSRINILYSLVDYERWEKKIENKKAKLKLLKKVA
;
A
#
# COMPACT_ATOMS: atom_id res chain seq x y z
N MET A 1 -1.82 14.60 0.04
CA MET A 1 -0.34 14.72 0.05
C MET A 1 0.27 13.35 0.26
N PHE A 2 1.04 12.80 -0.69
CA PHE A 2 1.46 11.40 -0.68
C PHE A 2 2.58 11.16 0.35
N LYS A 3 2.28 10.41 1.43
CA LYS A 3 3.21 10.14 2.54
C LYS A 3 3.56 8.64 2.59
N ALA A 4 4.78 8.32 3.00
CA ALA A 4 5.27 6.94 3.14
C ALA A 4 4.41 6.08 4.11
N LYS A 5 3.73 6.70 5.08
CA LYS A 5 2.75 6.05 5.97
C LYS A 5 1.64 5.33 5.18
N ASN A 6 1.17 5.94 4.09
CA ASN A 6 0.05 5.45 3.30
C ASN A 6 0.52 4.29 2.39
N CYS A 7 1.74 4.40 1.82
CA CYS A 7 2.43 3.30 1.14
C CYS A 7 2.55 2.05 2.04
N TYR A 8 3.06 2.23 3.28
CA TYR A 8 3.20 1.15 4.25
C TYR A 8 1.86 0.48 4.59
N LYS A 9 0.81 1.26 4.89
CA LYS A 9 -0.55 0.72 5.12
C LYS A 9 -1.01 -0.14 3.94
N LEU A 10 -0.93 0.40 2.72
CA LEU A 10 -1.39 -0.31 1.53
C LEU A 10 -0.58 -1.60 1.28
N ALA A 11 0.74 -1.58 1.52
CA ALA A 11 1.58 -2.78 1.43
C ALA A 11 1.19 -3.85 2.47
N ILE A 12 0.84 -3.48 3.71
CA ILE A 12 0.26 -4.42 4.70
C ILE A 12 -1.05 -5.00 4.17
N THR A 13 -2.00 -4.15 3.75
CA THR A 13 -3.32 -4.58 3.28
C THR A 13 -3.19 -5.55 2.11
N LEU A 14 -2.38 -5.23 1.09
CA LEU A 14 -2.15 -6.11 -0.06
C LEU A 14 -1.47 -7.44 0.35
N MET A 15 -0.54 -7.43 1.31
CA MET A 15 0.07 -8.65 1.84
C MET A 15 -0.93 -9.52 2.63
N ALA A 16 -1.85 -8.91 3.39
CA ALA A 16 -2.91 -9.62 4.11
C ALA A 16 -3.97 -10.20 3.17
N LEU A 17 -4.36 -9.46 2.13
CA LEU A 17 -5.20 -9.92 1.03
C LEU A 17 -4.58 -11.13 0.31
N TRP A 18 -3.29 -11.04 -0.04
CA TRP A 18 -2.56 -12.13 -0.67
C TRP A 18 -2.45 -13.38 0.23
N LYS A 19 -2.11 -13.21 1.52
CA LYS A 19 -2.05 -14.30 2.51
C LYS A 19 -3.41 -14.97 2.75
N SER A 20 -4.52 -14.23 2.70
CA SER A 20 -5.88 -14.77 2.79
C SER A 20 -6.40 -15.37 1.47
N GLY A 21 -5.54 -15.55 0.46
CA GLY A 21 -5.89 -16.13 -0.83
C GLY A 21 -6.62 -15.18 -1.78
N ARG A 22 -7.00 -13.96 -1.35
CA ARG A 22 -7.65 -12.92 -2.16
C ARG A 22 -6.62 -12.26 -3.09
N LYS A 23 -6.16 -13.02 -4.10
CA LYS A 23 -5.16 -12.62 -5.11
C LYS A 23 -5.70 -11.73 -6.23
N LYS A 24 -7.02 -11.50 -6.28
CA LYS A 24 -7.73 -10.58 -7.17
C LYS A 24 -8.81 -9.88 -6.33
N VAL A 25 -8.79 -8.55 -6.28
CA VAL A 25 -9.58 -7.75 -5.32
C VAL A 25 -10.04 -6.46 -6.01
N LEU A 26 -11.27 -5.98 -5.76
CA LEU A 26 -11.68 -4.68 -6.30
C LEU A 26 -10.98 -3.54 -5.56
N ILE A 27 -10.70 -2.44 -6.27
CA ILE A 27 -10.04 -1.28 -5.65
C ILE A 27 -10.86 -0.71 -4.46
N SER A 28 -12.20 -0.82 -4.49
CA SER A 28 -13.08 -0.41 -3.40
C SER A 28 -12.88 -1.19 -2.11
N GLU A 29 -12.62 -2.50 -2.18
CA GLU A 29 -12.31 -3.33 -1.01
C GLU A 29 -10.95 -2.93 -0.44
N ILE A 30 -9.95 -2.71 -1.30
CA ILE A 30 -8.61 -2.26 -0.90
C ILE A 30 -8.65 -0.88 -0.22
N ILE A 31 -9.48 0.05 -0.72
CA ILE A 31 -9.72 1.36 -0.10
C ILE A 31 -10.32 1.20 1.30
N GLN A 32 -11.33 0.35 1.44
CA GLN A 32 -12.02 0.09 2.71
C GLN A 32 -11.08 -0.57 3.74
N GLU A 33 -10.26 -1.55 3.33
CA GLU A 33 -9.36 -2.28 4.21
C GLU A 33 -8.05 -1.54 4.53
N ALA A 34 -7.57 -0.66 3.65
CA ALA A 34 -6.46 0.24 3.97
C ALA A 34 -6.90 1.42 4.86
N ASN A 35 -8.20 1.77 4.83
CA ASN A 35 -8.79 2.95 5.44
C ASN A 35 -7.98 4.22 5.06
N GLU A 36 -7.93 4.50 3.76
CA GLU A 36 -7.10 5.54 3.13
C GLU A 36 -7.86 6.22 1.97
N GLU A 37 -7.45 7.45 1.63
CA GLU A 37 -8.06 8.22 0.53
C GLU A 37 -7.95 7.50 -0.82
N ILE A 38 -9.04 7.53 -1.61
CA ILE A 38 -9.13 6.92 -2.95
C ILE A 38 -7.96 7.37 -3.86
N SER A 39 -7.63 8.66 -3.82
CA SER A 39 -6.51 9.27 -4.56
C SER A 39 -5.14 8.72 -4.12
N SER A 40 -4.94 8.52 -2.82
CA SER A 40 -3.72 7.95 -2.23
C SER A 40 -3.57 6.47 -2.60
N VAL A 41 -4.65 5.69 -2.49
CA VAL A 41 -4.66 4.26 -2.86
C VAL A 41 -4.40 4.08 -4.35
N ARG A 42 -5.05 4.86 -5.23
CA ARG A 42 -4.79 4.83 -6.68
C ARG A 42 -3.35 5.17 -7.03
N TYR A 43 -2.80 6.25 -6.45
CA TYR A 43 -1.41 6.65 -6.67
C TYR A 43 -0.42 5.54 -6.31
N TRP A 44 -0.57 4.92 -5.13
CA TRP A 44 0.35 3.87 -4.70
C TRP A 44 0.14 2.55 -5.45
N LEU A 45 -1.09 2.19 -5.83
CA LEU A 45 -1.35 1.05 -6.70
C LEU A 45 -0.68 1.23 -8.07
N ASP A 46 -0.84 2.39 -8.72
CA ASP A 46 -0.19 2.68 -10.00
C ASP A 46 1.35 2.64 -9.89
N LYS A 47 1.93 3.02 -8.75
CA LYS A 47 3.38 2.82 -8.49
C LYS A 47 3.75 1.35 -8.28
N PHE A 48 2.94 0.58 -7.56
CA PHE A 48 3.19 -0.84 -7.31
C PHE A 48 3.02 -1.69 -8.58
N ASP A 49 2.18 -1.24 -9.51
CA ASP A 49 1.99 -1.78 -10.86
C ASP A 49 3.27 -1.62 -11.69
N CYS A 50 3.85 -0.40 -11.75
CA CYS A 50 5.13 -0.14 -12.42
C CYS A 50 6.31 -1.00 -11.91
N PHE A 51 6.29 -1.45 -10.66
CA PHE A 51 7.30 -2.34 -10.09
C PHE A 51 6.92 -3.84 -10.16
N GLY A 52 5.71 -4.17 -10.61
CA GLY A 52 5.19 -5.53 -10.73
C GLY A 52 4.82 -6.22 -9.40
N PHE A 53 4.61 -5.46 -8.32
CA PHE A 53 4.10 -5.98 -7.05
C PHE A 53 2.59 -6.28 -7.12
N VAL A 54 1.87 -5.55 -7.97
CA VAL A 54 0.47 -5.80 -8.37
C VAL A 54 0.36 -5.75 -9.89
N GLU A 55 -0.85 -5.99 -10.40
CA GLU A 55 -1.28 -5.76 -11.79
C GLU A 55 -2.68 -5.10 -11.74
N VAL A 56 -2.80 -3.87 -12.25
CA VAL A 56 -4.00 -3.03 -12.16
C VAL A 56 -4.86 -3.20 -13.42
N ILE A 57 -5.78 -4.15 -13.38
CA ILE A 57 -6.68 -4.47 -14.50
C ILE A 57 -7.83 -3.46 -14.53
N ARG A 58 -7.75 -2.53 -15.48
CA ARG A 58 -8.75 -1.48 -15.73
C ARG A 58 -9.71 -1.92 -16.84
N TYR A 59 -10.99 -2.14 -16.53
CA TYR A 59 -11.96 -2.52 -17.56
C TYR A 59 -12.34 -1.30 -18.41
N VAL A 60 -12.00 -1.32 -19.71
CA VAL A 60 -12.48 -0.35 -20.69
C VAL A 60 -14.01 -0.48 -20.82
N LYS A 61 -14.72 0.66 -20.87
CA LYS A 61 -16.20 0.72 -20.80
C LYS A 61 -16.89 -0.27 -21.75
N ARG A 62 -17.81 -1.09 -21.21
CA ARG A 62 -18.89 -1.68 -22.02
C ARG A 62 -19.88 -0.57 -22.36
N LYS A 63 -20.45 -0.62 -23.57
CA LYS A 63 -21.23 0.49 -24.17
C LYS A 63 -22.39 1.02 -23.30
N ASN A 64 -22.98 0.16 -22.45
CA ASN A 64 -24.15 0.48 -21.62
C ASN A 64 -23.92 0.30 -20.10
N SER A 65 -22.68 0.19 -19.59
CA SER A 65 -22.46 0.03 -18.13
C SER A 65 -22.47 1.37 -17.39
N ILE A 66 -23.38 1.52 -16.41
CA ILE A 66 -23.48 2.69 -15.51
C ILE A 66 -22.11 2.98 -14.89
N CYS A 67 -21.68 4.23 -14.96
CA CYS A 67 -20.30 4.65 -14.67
C CYS A 67 -20.00 4.76 -13.16
N VAL A 68 -20.10 3.66 -12.42
CA VAL A 68 -19.71 3.61 -11.00
C VAL A 68 -18.18 3.55 -10.92
N GLU A 69 -17.55 4.70 -10.69
CA GLU A 69 -16.12 4.98 -10.93
C GLU A 69 -15.12 3.93 -10.41
N ASN A 70 -15.45 3.25 -9.31
CA ASN A 70 -14.56 2.31 -8.62
C ASN A 70 -14.88 0.82 -8.83
N ARG A 71 -16.05 0.46 -9.39
CA ARG A 71 -16.46 -0.97 -9.55
C ARG A 71 -15.78 -1.69 -10.74
N HIS A 72 -14.92 -0.97 -11.48
CA HIS A 72 -14.34 -1.43 -12.75
C HIS A 72 -12.80 -1.46 -12.75
N VAL A 73 -12.17 -1.44 -11.57
CA VAL A 73 -10.72 -1.63 -11.40
C VAL A 73 -10.49 -2.81 -10.47
N LEU A 74 -9.91 -3.87 -11.03
CA LEU A 74 -9.52 -5.09 -10.31
C LEU A 74 -8.00 -5.11 -10.14
N VAL A 75 -7.52 -5.25 -8.92
CA VAL A 75 -6.10 -5.39 -8.61
C VAL A 75 -5.79 -6.86 -8.44
N LYS A 76 -4.89 -7.40 -9.27
CA LYS A 76 -4.28 -8.71 -9.08
C LYS A 76 -3.01 -8.52 -8.25
N ILE A 77 -2.87 -9.27 -7.16
CA ILE A 77 -1.76 -9.13 -6.21
C ILE A 77 -0.73 -10.23 -6.49
N ASN A 78 0.49 -9.85 -6.86
CA ASN A 78 1.55 -10.79 -7.18
C ASN A 78 2.30 -11.21 -5.91
N SER A 79 2.91 -12.40 -5.92
CA SER A 79 3.69 -12.92 -4.79
C SER A 79 4.78 -11.96 -4.31
N ARG A 80 5.37 -11.18 -5.24
CA ARG A 80 6.39 -10.15 -5.02
C ARG A 80 5.97 -9.05 -4.02
N ILE A 81 4.68 -8.93 -3.67
CA ILE A 81 4.21 -8.03 -2.61
C ILE A 81 4.91 -8.30 -1.26
N ASN A 82 5.40 -9.53 -1.05
CA ASN A 82 6.22 -9.89 0.11
C ASN A 82 7.52 -9.06 0.22
N ILE A 83 8.20 -8.79 -0.90
CA ILE A 83 9.43 -7.99 -0.95
C ILE A 83 9.12 -6.55 -0.56
N LEU A 84 8.06 -5.96 -1.12
CA LEU A 84 7.62 -4.60 -0.78
C LEU A 84 7.29 -4.49 0.71
N TYR A 85 6.53 -5.44 1.26
CA TYR A 85 6.19 -5.47 2.69
C TYR A 85 7.45 -5.49 3.57
N SER A 86 8.41 -6.39 3.29
CA SER A 86 9.66 -6.51 4.05
C SER A 86 10.53 -5.25 3.95
N LEU A 87 10.64 -4.63 2.77
CA LEU A 87 11.41 -3.39 2.57
C LEU A 87 10.87 -2.24 3.41
N VAL A 88 9.55 -2.03 3.41
CA VAL A 88 8.96 -0.87 4.11
C VAL A 88 8.88 -1.11 5.63
N ASP A 89 8.80 -2.35 6.13
CA ASP A 89 8.96 -2.60 7.57
C ASP A 89 10.43 -2.42 8.03
N TYR A 90 11.41 -2.81 7.21
CA TYR A 90 12.83 -2.55 7.47
C TYR A 90 13.13 -1.05 7.62
N GLU A 91 12.67 -0.20 6.69
CA GLU A 91 12.77 1.26 6.82
C GLU A 91 12.19 1.78 8.15
N ARG A 92 11.07 1.20 8.61
CA ARG A 92 10.43 1.59 9.88
C ARG A 92 11.20 1.09 11.09
N TRP A 93 11.92 -0.02 10.98
CA TRP A 93 12.80 -0.52 12.03
C TRP A 93 14.04 0.37 12.20
N GLU A 94 14.69 0.77 11.10
CA GLU A 94 15.81 1.71 11.14
C GLU A 94 15.41 3.05 11.77
N LYS A 95 14.30 3.65 11.31
CA LYS A 95 13.77 4.90 11.85
C LYS A 95 13.40 4.79 13.35
N LYS A 96 12.99 3.62 13.86
CA LYS A 96 12.81 3.40 15.31
C LYS A 96 14.15 3.42 16.06
N ILE A 97 15.21 2.83 15.50
CA ILE A 97 16.54 2.80 16.09
C ILE A 97 17.19 4.18 16.10
N GLU A 98 17.09 4.93 15.00
CA GLU A 98 17.58 6.31 14.89
C GLU A 98 16.93 7.22 15.94
N ASN A 99 15.60 7.19 16.06
CA ASN A 99 14.88 7.96 17.09
C ASN A 99 15.27 7.57 18.52
N LYS A 100 15.53 6.28 18.80
CA LYS A 100 16.08 5.84 20.10
C LYS A 100 17.49 6.41 20.34
N LYS A 101 18.38 6.35 19.36
CA LYS A 101 19.74 6.94 19.43
C LYS A 101 19.69 8.46 19.65
N ALA A 102 18.79 9.17 18.97
CA ALA A 102 18.59 10.61 19.14
C ALA A 102 18.09 10.96 20.55
N LYS A 103 17.07 10.25 21.07
CA LYS A 103 16.58 10.47 22.44
C LYS A 103 17.66 10.22 23.50
N LEU A 104 18.48 9.19 23.34
CA LEU A 104 19.61 8.92 24.23
C LEU A 104 20.70 10.01 24.18
N LYS A 105 20.99 10.59 22.99
CA LYS A 105 21.90 11.73 22.86
C LYS A 105 21.36 13.00 23.55
N LEU A 106 20.04 13.22 23.55
CA LEU A 106 19.43 14.37 24.24
C LEU A 106 19.48 14.20 25.77
N LEU A 107 19.18 13.01 26.29
CA LEU A 107 19.27 12.73 27.73
C LEU A 107 20.70 12.94 28.28
N LYS A 108 21.73 12.54 27.52
CA LYS A 108 23.15 12.78 27.83
C LYS A 108 23.64 14.23 27.64
N LYS A 109 22.73 15.21 27.47
CA LYS A 109 23.04 16.65 27.43
C LYS A 109 22.35 17.45 28.54
N VAL A 110 21.53 16.79 29.36
CA VAL A 110 20.72 17.40 30.43
C VAL A 110 21.09 16.82 31.81
N ALA A 111 21.99 15.82 31.82
CA ALA A 111 22.71 15.27 32.95
C ALA A 111 24.22 15.32 32.63
#